data_AF-A0A426YZ75-F1
#
_entry.id   AF-A0A426YZ75-F1
#
_cell.length_a   1.000
_cell.length_b   1.000
_cell.length_c   1.000
_cell.angle_alpha   90.00
_cell.angle_beta   90.00
_cell.angle_gamma   90.00
#
_symmetry.space_group_name_H-M   'P 1'
#
loop_
_entity.id
_entity.type
_entity.pdbx_description
1 polymer ?
#
loop_
_entity_poly.entity_id
_entity_poly.type
_entity_poly.pdbx_seq_one_letter_code
_entity_poly.pdbx_strand_id
1 'polypeptide(L)'
;IQGTTGVELSAGLHWYLKHWCLTHVSWEKTGGLQLSSLPKVGSLPHVPSAGILVQRPVPLSYYQNAVTSSCKLLYSLFFKLIWRSIDPLVWSISLLM
;
A
#
# COMPACT_ATOMS: atom_id res chain seq x y z
N ILE A 1 -2.26 -15.78 -3.09
CA ILE A 1 -1.08 -14.93 -3.36
C ILE A 1 0.09 -15.51 -2.57
N GLN A 2 1.25 -15.65 -3.19
CA GLN A 2 2.45 -16.19 -2.54
C GLN A 2 3.63 -15.25 -2.79
N GLY A 3 4.55 -15.19 -1.85
CA GLY A 3 5.74 -14.33 -1.88
C GLY A 3 6.63 -14.63 -0.68
N THR A 4 7.91 -14.30 -0.81
CA THR A 4 8.95 -14.49 0.23
C THR A 4 9.05 -13.30 1.17
N THR A 5 8.59 -12.12 0.74
CA THR A 5 8.62 -10.88 1.53
C THR A 5 7.24 -10.22 1.60
N GLY A 6 7.03 -9.37 2.61
CA GLY A 6 5.79 -8.58 2.72
C GLY A 6 5.55 -7.65 1.53
N VAL A 7 6.63 -7.16 0.90
CA VAL A 7 6.54 -6.36 -0.33
C VAL A 7 5.99 -7.18 -1.49
N GLU A 8 6.46 -8.42 -1.67
CA GLU A 8 5.96 -9.32 -2.71
C GLU A 8 4.49 -9.69 -2.50
N LEU A 9 4.09 -9.98 -1.27
CA LEU A 9 2.67 -10.25 -0.94
C LEU A 9 1.79 -9.03 -1.25
N SER A 10 2.21 -7.84 -0.85
CA SER A 10 1.48 -6.59 -1.09
C SER A 10 1.42 -6.25 -2.58
N ALA A 11 2.51 -6.47 -3.31
CA ALA A 11 2.57 -6.27 -4.76
C ALA A 11 1.65 -7.25 -5.49
N GLY A 12 1.62 -8.52 -5.09
CA GLY A 12 0.71 -9.53 -5.62
C GLY A 12 -0.76 -9.20 -5.35
N LEU A 13 -1.08 -8.70 -4.15
CA LEU A 13 -2.42 -8.22 -3.81
C LEU A 13 -2.82 -7.01 -4.67
N HIS A 14 -1.96 -6.00 -4.75
CA HIS A 14 -2.22 -4.83 -5.60
C HIS A 14 -2.40 -5.24 -7.08
N TRP A 15 -1.57 -6.16 -7.59
CA TRP A 15 -1.70 -6.65 -8.95
C TRP A 15 -3.04 -7.34 -9.18
N TYR A 16 -3.48 -8.20 -8.25
CA TYR A 16 -4.80 -8.85 -8.32
C TYR A 16 -5.94 -7.82 -8.32
N LEU A 17 -5.94 -6.89 -7.37
CA LEU A 17 -6.99 -5.87 -7.29
C LEU A 17 -7.04 -4.99 -8.55
N LYS A 18 -5.89 -4.63 -9.10
CA LYS A 18 -5.80 -3.83 -10.32
C LYS A 18 -6.33 -4.56 -11.56
N HIS A 19 -5.91 -5.80 -11.78
CA HIS A 19 -6.21 -6.49 -13.04
C HIS A 19 -7.51 -7.31 -12.98
N TRP A 20 -7.82 -7.93 -11.83
CA TRP A 20 -9.01 -8.75 -11.66
C TRP A 20 -10.19 -7.97 -11.11
N CYS A 21 -9.96 -7.02 -10.20
CA CYS A 21 -11.05 -6.20 -9.62
C CYS A 21 -11.14 -4.78 -10.21
N LEU A 22 -10.33 -4.47 -11.24
CA LEU A 22 -10.32 -3.20 -11.96
C LEU A 22 -10.18 -1.96 -11.06
N THR A 23 -9.53 -2.12 -9.90
CA THR A 23 -9.33 -1.02 -8.93
C THR A 23 -8.11 -0.19 -9.27
N HIS A 24 -8.10 1.06 -8.80
CA HIS A 24 -6.96 1.95 -8.95
C HIS A 24 -6.57 2.59 -7.60
N VAL A 25 -5.27 2.60 -7.32
CA VAL A 25 -4.70 3.22 -6.11
C VAL A 25 -3.60 4.17 -6.54
N SER A 26 -3.77 5.45 -6.22
CA SER A 26 -2.78 6.49 -6.48
C SER A 26 -2.86 7.59 -5.43
N TRP A 27 -1.96 8.56 -5.50
CA TRP A 27 -2.07 9.78 -4.71
C TRP A 27 -3.34 10.54 -5.08
N GLU A 28 -3.97 11.20 -4.11
CA GLU A 28 -5.19 11.99 -4.33
C GLU A 28 -5.05 12.96 -5.52
N LYS A 29 -3.91 13.66 -5.58
CA LYS A 29 -3.59 14.60 -6.67
C LYS A 29 -3.41 13.96 -8.05
N THR A 30 -3.27 12.64 -8.14
CA THR A 30 -3.00 11.90 -9.39
C THR A 30 -4.14 10.94 -9.74
N GLY A 31 -5.29 11.06 -9.08
CA GLY A 31 -6.48 10.23 -9.34
C GLY A 31 -6.98 9.45 -8.13
N GLY A 32 -6.34 9.58 -6.97
CA GLY A 32 -6.81 9.06 -5.70
C GLY A 32 -7.08 7.55 -5.72
N LEU A 33 -8.11 7.17 -4.97
CA LEU A 33 -8.49 5.79 -4.70
C LEU A 33 -9.84 5.46 -5.35
N GLN A 34 -9.84 4.53 -6.30
CA GLN A 34 -11.06 4.00 -6.93
C GLN A 34 -11.30 2.55 -6.49
N LEU A 35 -12.24 2.38 -5.56
CA LEU A 35 -12.66 1.07 -5.04
C LEU A 35 -14.10 0.69 -5.40
N SER A 36 -14.82 1.54 -6.13
CA SER A 36 -16.21 1.30 -6.53
C SER A 36 -16.40 0.07 -7.42
N SER A 37 -15.34 -0.36 -8.11
CA SER A 37 -15.33 -1.56 -8.95
C SER A 37 -15.14 -2.86 -8.16
N LEU A 38 -14.89 -2.79 -6.85
CA LEU A 38 -14.70 -4.00 -6.05
C LEU A 38 -16.02 -4.79 -5.97
N PRO A 39 -16.00 -6.08 -6.34
CA PRO A 39 -17.14 -6.94 -6.13
C PRO A 39 -17.31 -7.23 -4.64
N LYS A 40 -18.53 -7.61 -4.26
CA LYS A 40 -18.86 -7.96 -2.87
C LYS A 40 -18.00 -9.14 -2.40
N VAL A 41 -17.75 -9.17 -1.09
CA VAL A 41 -17.05 -10.29 -0.45
C VAL A 41 -17.80 -11.59 -0.76
N GLY A 42 -17.10 -12.58 -1.32
CA GLY A 42 -17.67 -13.84 -1.81
C GLY A 42 -17.94 -13.89 -3.32
N SER A 43 -17.86 -12.75 -4.01
CA SER A 43 -18.02 -12.63 -5.47
C SER A 43 -16.71 -12.25 -6.16
N LEU A 44 -15.57 -12.52 -5.51
CA LEU A 44 -14.27 -12.15 -6.02
C LEU A 44 -13.95 -12.93 -7.32
N PRO A 45 -13.39 -12.27 -8.35
CA PRO A 45 -13.09 -12.91 -9.62
C PRO A 45 -12.08 -14.05 -9.42
N HIS A 46 -12.41 -15.20 -10.00
CA HIS A 46 -11.57 -16.38 -9.92
C HIS A 46 -10.32 -16.20 -10.80
N VAL A 47 -9.16 -16.46 -10.21
CA VAL A 47 -7.88 -16.53 -10.93
C VAL A 47 -7.77 -17.94 -11.54
N PRO A 48 -7.24 -18.11 -12.76
CA PRO A 48 -7.06 -19.42 -13.37
C PRO A 48 -6.37 -20.41 -12.42
N SER A 49 -6.82 -21.67 -12.44
CA SER A 49 -6.29 -22.72 -11.55
C SER A 49 -4.79 -22.98 -11.74
N ALA A 50 -4.26 -22.72 -12.94
CA ALA A 50 -2.82 -22.76 -13.22
C ALA A 50 -1.99 -21.69 -12.48
N GLY A 51 -2.65 -20.70 -11.86
CA GLY A 51 -2.01 -19.55 -11.23
C GLY A 51 -1.47 -18.54 -12.23
N ILE A 52 -1.00 -17.40 -11.71
CA ILE A 52 -0.33 -16.36 -12.48
C ILE A 52 1.00 -16.07 -11.81
N LEU A 53 2.08 -16.20 -12.59
CA LEU A 53 3.42 -15.86 -12.15
C LEU A 53 3.75 -14.42 -12.58
N VAL A 54 3.91 -13.54 -11.60
CA VAL A 54 4.34 -12.15 -11.82
C VAL A 54 5.76 -12.01 -11.27
N GLN A 55 6.74 -11.86 -12.15
CA GLN A 55 8.14 -11.66 -11.79
C GLN A 55 8.57 -10.23 -12.07
N ARG A 56 9.34 -9.67 -11.14
CA ARG A 56 9.91 -8.34 -11.32
C ARG A 56 11.20 -8.45 -12.14
N PRO A 57 11.40 -7.59 -13.16
CA PRO A 57 12.59 -7.67 -14.01
C PRO A 57 13.86 -7.15 -13.33
N VAL A 58 13.72 -6.45 -12.20
CA VAL A 58 14.84 -5.82 -11.48
C VAL A 58 14.92 -6.32 -10.04
N PRO A 59 16.11 -6.36 -9.42
CA PRO A 59 16.30 -6.85 -8.06
C PRO A 59 15.97 -5.81 -6.98
N LEU A 60 15.91 -4.51 -7.29
CA LEU A 60 15.58 -3.45 -6.33
C LEU A 60 14.64 -2.40 -6.94
N SER A 61 13.62 -2.00 -6.19
CA SER A 61 12.68 -0.94 -6.56
C SER A 61 12.84 0.16 -5.53
N TYR A 62 13.43 1.28 -5.95
CA TYR A 62 13.62 2.44 -5.08
C TYR A 62 12.60 3.52 -5.43
N TYR A 63 11.91 4.02 -4.41
CA TYR A 63 10.94 5.11 -4.54
C TYR A 63 11.20 6.15 -3.47
N GLN A 64 12.02 7.15 -3.80
CA GLN A 64 12.16 8.44 -3.15
C GLN A 64 13.24 9.27 -3.88
N ASN A 65 13.33 10.55 -3.59
CA ASN A 65 14.45 11.41 -3.99
C ASN A 65 14.82 12.24 -2.76
N ALA A 66 16.08 12.64 -2.64
CA ALA A 66 16.53 13.56 -1.59
C ALA A 66 15.62 14.79 -1.46
N VAL A 67 15.21 15.39 -2.59
CA VAL A 67 14.34 16.58 -2.61
C VAL A 67 12.90 16.27 -2.15
N THR A 68 12.44 15.01 -2.27
CA THR A 68 11.13 14.60 -1.73
C THR A 68 11.07 14.76 -0.21
N SER A 69 12.20 14.57 0.49
CA SER A 69 12.27 14.72 1.94
C SER A 69 11.99 16.16 2.41
N SER A 70 12.48 17.15 1.67
CA SER A 70 12.29 18.57 2.00
C SER A 70 10.98 19.13 1.45
N CYS A 71 10.56 18.75 0.24
CA CYS A 71 9.39 19.36 -0.39
C CYS A 71 8.05 18.68 -0.07
N LYS A 72 8.03 17.36 0.19
CA LYS A 72 6.79 16.61 0.47
C LYS A 72 6.71 16.10 1.90
N LEU A 73 7.84 15.70 2.48
CA LEU A 73 7.86 15.07 3.81
C LEU A 73 7.71 16.07 4.96
N LEU A 74 8.01 17.36 4.72
CA LEU A 74 7.78 18.45 5.68
C LEU A 74 6.28 18.66 6.00
N TYR A 75 5.37 18.41 5.04
CA TYR A 75 3.92 18.36 5.30
C TYR A 75 3.45 17.00 5.84
N SER A 76 4.31 15.98 5.78
CA SER A 76 4.06 14.60 6.20
C SER A 76 4.57 14.30 7.61
N LEU A 77 4.86 15.32 8.44
CA LEU A 77 5.04 15.11 9.88
C LEU A 77 3.72 14.66 10.56
N PHE A 78 2.57 14.85 9.90
CA PHE A 78 1.28 14.26 10.31
C PHE A 78 1.10 12.78 9.91
N PHE A 79 1.91 12.26 8.98
CA PHE A 79 1.74 10.89 8.44
C PHE A 79 2.50 9.83 9.26
N LYS A 80 3.30 10.26 10.24
CA LYS A 80 4.15 9.37 11.06
C LYS A 80 3.54 8.93 12.39
N LEU A 81 2.28 9.29 12.66
CA LEU A 81 1.57 8.86 13.88
C LEU A 81 0.62 7.67 13.68
N ILE A 82 0.26 7.29 12.45
CA ILE A 82 -0.73 6.22 12.22
C ILE A 82 -0.11 4.81 12.21
N TRP A 83 1.20 4.66 11.96
CA TRP A 83 1.87 3.35 11.97
C TRP A 83 2.53 3.00 13.32
N ARG A 84 2.38 3.85 14.35
CA ARG A 84 3.00 3.67 15.68
C ARG A 84 1.98 3.38 16.78
N SER A 85 0.85 2.74 16.47
CA SER A 85 -0.08 2.27 17.50
C SER A 85 -0.91 1.08 17.03
N ILE A 86 -0.23 -0.05 16.88
CA ILE A 86 -0.82 -1.35 17.17
C ILE A 86 -0.02 -1.86 18.39
N ASP A 87 -0.78 -2.10 19.46
CA ASP A 87 -0.48 -2.61 20.80
C ASP A 87 -0.07 -1.64 21.94
N PRO A 88 -0.58 -1.92 23.16
CA PRO A 88 -1.06 -0.92 24.11
C PRO A 88 -0.15 -0.79 25.34
N LEU A 89 -0.47 0.20 26.18
CA LEU A 89 0.10 0.47 27.52
C LEU A 89 1.48 1.15 27.56
N VAL A 90 1.44 2.37 28.12
CA VAL A 90 2.56 3.21 28.58
C VAL A 90 3.35 3.75 27.38
N TRP A 91 3.31 5.04 27.06
CA TRP A 91 3.95 6.11 27.82
C TRP A 91 3.17 7.43 27.72
N SER A 92 2.94 8.01 28.89
CA SER A 92 2.54 9.41 29.07
C SER A 92 3.65 10.33 28.55
N ILE A 93 3.30 11.25 27.65
CA ILE A 93 4.04 12.49 27.44
C ILE A 93 3.02 13.61 27.51
N SER A 94 2.88 14.20 28.70
CA SER A 94 2.30 15.51 28.86
C SER A 94 3.24 16.54 28.24
N LEU A 95 2.77 17.30 27.26
CA LEU A 95 3.29 18.63 26.96
C LEU A 95 2.12 19.61 27.07
N LEU A 96 2.01 20.23 28.24
CA LEU A 96 1.30 21.48 28.43
C LEU A 96 2.32 22.59 28.18
N MET A 97 2.05 23.38 27.13
CA MET A 97 2.61 24.69 26.74
C MET A 97 4.14 24.87 26.76
#